data_AF-A0AAW7QXF6-F1
#
_entry.id   AF-A0AAW7QXF6-F1
#
_cell.length_a   1.000
_cell.length_b   1.000
_cell.length_c   1.000
_cell.angle_alpha   90.00
_cell.angle_beta   90.00
_cell.angle_gamma   90.00
#
_symmetry.space_group_name_H-M   'P 1'
#
loop_
_entity.id
_entity.type
_entity.pdbx_description
1 polymer ?
#
loop_
_entity_poly.entity_id
_entity_poly.type
_entity_poly.pdbx_seq_one_letter_code
_entity_poly.pdbx_strand_id
1 'polypeptide(L)'
;MKITAIRRWLSRAGELANEYYNAPYRAAVARAKREQDDLFMLYVYAEMMGIPNPASYYTLELQPLLLEQFHEWHLRMGMEHSPFDEFRCC
;
A
#
# COMPACT_ATOMS: atom_id res chain seq x y z
N MET A 1 -14.71 9.73 -42.34
CA MET A 1 -15.61 9.61 -41.16
C MET A 1 -15.86 8.18 -40.66
N LYS A 2 -15.81 7.11 -41.50
CA LYS A 2 -16.07 5.73 -41.03
C LYS A 2 -14.89 5.09 -40.26
N ILE A 3 -13.65 5.39 -40.64
CA ILE A 3 -12.43 4.79 -40.05
C ILE A 3 -12.25 5.19 -38.57
N THR A 4 -12.52 6.45 -38.24
CA THR A 4 -12.44 6.95 -36.86
C THR A 4 -13.51 6.33 -35.95
N ALA A 5 -14.71 6.07 -36.48
CA ALA A 5 -15.76 5.36 -35.74
C ALA A 5 -15.39 3.90 -35.45
N ILE A 6 -14.82 3.19 -36.43
CA ILE A 6 -14.36 1.81 -36.26
C ILE A 6 -13.22 1.73 -35.24
N ARG A 7 -12.24 2.64 -35.32
CA ARG A 7 -11.13 2.71 -34.36
C ARG A 7 -11.63 2.96 -32.93
N ARG A 8 -12.61 3.86 -32.76
CA ARG A 8 -13.22 4.15 -31.45
C ARG A 8 -14.01 2.96 -30.90
N TRP A 9 -14.66 2.19 -31.77
CA TRP A 9 -15.37 0.98 -31.36
C TRP A 9 -14.40 -0.13 -30.92
N LEU A 10 -13.32 -0.35 -31.70
CA LEU A 10 -12.28 -1.31 -31.34
C LEU A 10 -11.58 -0.96 -30.03
N SER A 11 -11.28 0.32 -29.77
CA SER A 11 -10.66 0.73 -28.51
C SER A 11 -11.58 0.46 -27.31
N ARG A 12 -12.89 0.77 -27.44
CA ARG A 12 -13.89 0.47 -26.42
C ARG A 12 -14.05 -1.03 -26.16
N ALA A 13 -14.05 -1.84 -27.22
CA ALA A 13 -14.10 -3.29 -27.08
C ALA A 13 -12.87 -3.84 -26.33
N GLY A 14 -11.68 -3.28 -26.61
CA GLY A 14 -10.46 -3.60 -25.88
C GLY A 14 -10.51 -3.21 -24.40
N GLU A 15 -11.01 -2.03 -24.08
CA GLU A 15 -11.18 -1.56 -22.70
C GLU A 15 -12.13 -2.49 -21.91
N LEU A 16 -13.27 -2.87 -22.50
CA LEU A 16 -14.24 -3.77 -21.87
C LEU A 16 -13.67 -5.18 -21.67
N ALA A 17 -12.94 -5.71 -22.64
CA ALA A 17 -12.28 -7.00 -22.52
C ALA A 17 -11.21 -6.99 -21.42
N ASN A 18 -10.42 -5.91 -21.35
CA ASN A 18 -9.43 -5.72 -20.29
C ASN A 18 -10.10 -5.60 -18.91
N GLU A 19 -11.20 -4.87 -18.80
CA GLU A 19 -11.96 -4.78 -17.55
C GLU A 19 -12.52 -6.13 -17.12
N TYR A 20 -13.14 -6.88 -18.03
CA TYR A 20 -13.65 -8.22 -17.74
C TYR A 20 -12.56 -9.17 -17.25
N TYR A 21 -11.39 -9.14 -17.89
CA TYR A 21 -10.24 -9.97 -17.50
C TYR A 21 -9.67 -9.59 -16.13
N ASN A 22 -9.54 -8.29 -15.85
CA ASN A 22 -8.93 -7.82 -14.60
C ASN A 22 -9.90 -7.82 -13.41
N ALA A 23 -11.21 -7.73 -13.64
CA ALA A 23 -12.24 -7.67 -12.61
C ALA A 23 -12.07 -8.70 -11.47
N PRO A 24 -11.88 -10.01 -11.72
CA PRO A 24 -11.74 -11.00 -10.65
C PRO A 24 -10.46 -10.83 -9.82
N TYR A 25 -9.40 -10.29 -10.41
CA TYR A 25 -8.10 -10.15 -9.73
C TYR A 25 -7.98 -8.89 -8.87
N ARG A 26 -8.90 -7.91 -9.01
CA ARG A 26 -8.82 -6.62 -8.29
C ARG A 26 -8.71 -6.79 -6.78
N ALA A 27 -9.45 -7.73 -6.20
CA ALA A 27 -9.41 -8.00 -4.76
C ALA A 27 -8.06 -8.60 -4.33
N ALA A 28 -7.51 -9.55 -5.09
CA ALA A 28 -6.22 -10.16 -4.82
C ALA A 28 -5.07 -9.14 -4.94
N VAL A 29 -5.11 -8.30 -5.98
CA VAL A 29 -4.14 -7.21 -6.19
C VAL A 29 -4.22 -6.19 -5.04
N ALA A 30 -5.43 -5.79 -4.64
CA ALA A 30 -5.62 -4.87 -3.53
C ALA A 30 -5.12 -5.44 -2.20
N ARG A 31 -5.29 -6.75 -1.98
CA ARG A 31 -4.74 -7.45 -0.81
C ARG A 31 -3.22 -7.47 -0.84
N ALA A 32 -2.62 -7.87 -1.96
CA ALA A 32 -1.17 -7.91 -2.11
C ALA A 32 -0.54 -6.53 -1.91
N LYS A 33 -1.18 -5.47 -2.42
CA LYS A 33 -0.75 -4.09 -2.17
C LYS A 33 -0.78 -3.76 -0.68
N ARG A 34 -1.87 -4.06 0.03
CA ARG A 34 -1.96 -3.82 1.48
C ARG A 34 -0.88 -4.58 2.25
N GLU A 35 -0.64 -5.85 1.92
CA GLU A 35 0.42 -6.66 2.54
C GLU A 35 1.81 -6.06 2.31
N GLN A 36 2.07 -5.51 1.11
CA GLN A 36 3.31 -4.78 0.82
C GLN A 36 3.43 -3.49 1.62
N ASP A 37 2.35 -2.71 1.72
CA ASP A 37 2.32 -1.47 2.49
C ASP A 37 2.54 -1.75 3.99
N ASP A 38 1.90 -2.80 4.54
CA ASP A 38 2.06 -3.21 5.93
C ASP A 38 3.49 -3.71 6.24
N LEU A 39 4.09 -4.46 5.31
CA LEU A 39 5.49 -4.88 5.41
C LEU A 39 6.44 -3.68 5.37
N PHE A 40 6.19 -2.72 4.49
CA PHE A 40 7.00 -1.52 4.40
C PHE A 40 6.95 -0.70 5.70
N MET A 41 5.77 -0.51 6.27
CA MET A 41 5.61 0.15 7.58
C MET A 41 6.34 -0.61 8.68
N LEU A 42 6.25 -1.95 8.71
CA LEU A 42 7.02 -2.78 9.63
C LEU A 42 8.52 -2.51 9.50
N TYR A 43 9.07 -2.49 8.27
CA TYR A 43 10.49 -2.20 8.04
C TYR A 43 10.89 -0.82 8.57
N VAL A 44 10.11 0.22 8.26
CA VAL A 44 10.40 1.60 8.67
C VAL A 44 10.48 1.73 10.20
N TYR A 45 9.59 1.04 10.92
CA TYR A 45 9.45 1.13 12.38
C TYR A 45 10.10 -0.02 13.16
N ALA A 46 10.66 -1.02 12.49
CA ALA A 46 11.29 -2.21 13.10
C ALA A 46 12.36 -1.84 14.13
N GLU A 47 13.24 -0.90 13.77
CA GLU A 47 14.34 -0.46 14.65
C GLU A 47 13.83 0.11 15.97
N MET A 48 12.74 0.89 15.91
CA MET A 48 12.12 1.48 17.09
C MET A 48 11.48 0.42 18.00
N MET A 49 11.04 -0.70 17.43
CA MET A 49 10.53 -1.85 18.17
C MET A 49 11.65 -2.79 18.65
N GLY A 50 12.93 -2.43 18.43
CA GLY A 50 14.09 -3.26 18.78
C GLY A 50 14.32 -4.45 17.84
N ILE A 51 13.64 -4.49 16.69
CA ILE A 51 13.85 -5.50 15.66
C ILE A 51 14.97 -5.00 14.74
N PRO A 52 16.12 -5.71 14.67
CA PRO A 52 17.24 -5.25 13.86
C PRO A 52 16.85 -5.25 12.37
N ASN A 53 17.04 -4.11 11.70
CA ASN A 53 16.70 -3.97 10.29
C ASN A 53 17.92 -3.49 9.45
N PRO A 54 18.35 -4.25 8.42
CA PRO A 54 19.49 -3.85 7.57
C PRO A 54 19.21 -2.59 6.74
N ALA A 55 17.95 -2.22 6.54
CA ALA A 55 17.53 -1.03 5.82
C ALA A 55 17.31 0.20 6.71
N SER A 56 17.50 0.10 8.04
CA SER A 56 17.23 1.20 8.98
C SER A 56 17.90 2.50 8.55
N TYR A 57 19.17 2.44 8.14
CA TYR A 57 19.91 3.62 7.67
C TYR A 57 19.21 4.38 6.52
N TYR A 58 18.50 3.67 5.64
CA TYR A 58 17.81 4.27 4.49
C TYR A 58 16.38 4.71 4.82
N THR A 59 15.76 4.12 5.85
CA THR A 59 14.35 4.33 6.17
C THR A 59 14.12 5.30 7.33
N LEU A 60 15.15 5.69 8.08
CA LEU A 60 15.04 6.62 9.22
C LEU A 60 14.34 7.94 8.84
N GLU A 61 14.73 8.52 7.70
CA GLU A 61 14.16 9.79 7.21
C GLU A 61 12.67 9.67 6.82
N LEU A 62 12.18 8.45 6.58
CA LEU A 62 10.79 8.20 6.20
C LEU A 62 9.86 8.13 7.42
N GLN A 63 10.38 7.81 8.60
CA GLN A 63 9.60 7.73 9.84
C GLN A 63 8.76 8.98 10.12
N PRO A 64 9.31 10.22 10.11
CA PRO A 64 8.50 11.42 10.36
C PRO A 64 7.44 11.67 9.29
N LEU A 65 7.71 11.26 8.04
CA LEU A 65 6.76 11.43 6.92
C LEU A 65 5.59 10.44 7.00
N LEU A 66 5.80 9.30 7.65
CA LEU A 66 4.82 8.21 7.75
C LEU A 66 4.09 8.18 9.10
N LEU A 67 4.36 9.13 10.00
CA LEU A 67 3.71 9.23 11.31
C LEU A 67 2.18 9.32 11.21
N GLU A 68 1.63 10.00 10.20
CA GLU A 68 0.17 10.06 10.00
C GLU A 68 -0.41 8.69 9.65
N GLN A 69 0.29 7.92 8.82
CA GLN A 69 -0.12 6.58 8.38
C GLN A 69 0.11 5.52 9.45
N PHE A 70 1.01 5.80 10.40
CA PHE A 70 1.31 4.90 11.51
C PHE A 70 0.08 4.56 12.34
N HIS A 71 -0.80 5.54 12.60
CA HIS A 71 -2.04 5.31 13.38
C HIS A 71 -2.91 4.21 12.78
N GLU A 72 -3.19 4.30 11.49
CA GLU A 72 -4.01 3.32 10.79
C GLU A 72 -3.33 1.95 10.68
N TRP A 73 -2.01 1.96 10.50
CA TRP A 73 -1.22 0.74 10.40
C TRP A 73 -1.20 -0.02 11.72
N HIS A 74 -0.88 0.63 12.85
CA HIS A 74 -0.73 -0.10 14.10
C HIS A 74 -2.05 -0.71 14.60
N LEU A 75 -3.17 0.00 14.38
CA LEU A 75 -4.51 -0.52 14.64
C LEU A 75 -4.83 -1.73 13.76
N ARG A 76 -4.45 -1.70 12.48
CA ARG A 76 -4.66 -2.82 11.54
C ARG A 76 -3.84 -4.05 11.93
N MET A 77 -2.65 -3.84 12.48
CA MET A 77 -1.79 -4.89 13.02
C MET A 77 -2.32 -5.47 14.34
N GLY A 78 -3.39 -4.91 14.90
CA GLY A 78 -4.01 -5.39 16.14
C GLY A 78 -3.29 -4.96 17.41
N MET A 79 -2.47 -3.91 17.34
CA MET A 79 -1.85 -3.32 18.52
C MET A 79 -2.87 -2.42 19.24
N GLU A 80 -3.08 -2.65 20.54
CA GLU A 80 -4.02 -1.84 21.33
C GLU A 80 -3.53 -0.40 21.51
N HIS A 81 -2.22 -0.22 21.60
CA HIS A 81 -1.55 1.07 21.75
C HIS A 81 -0.29 1.14 20.90
N SER A 82 0.20 2.36 20.66
CA SER A 82 1.52 2.57 20.08
C SER A 82 2.58 1.80 20.89
N PRO A 83 3.44 1.00 20.24
CA PRO A 83 4.57 0.34 20.91
C PRO A 83 5.67 1.32 21.36
N PHE A 84 5.54 2.61 21.06
CA PHE A 84 6.55 3.63 21.33
C PHE A 84 6.16 4.54 22.48
N ASP A 85 7.08 4.73 23.41
CA ASP A 85 6.90 5.59 24.58
C ASP A 85 7.08 7.08 24.23
N GLU A 86 7.88 7.38 23.20
CA GLU A 86 8.26 8.75 22.82
C GLU A 86 7.15 9.53 22.13
N PHE A 87 6.25 8.83 21.44
CA PHE A 87 5.08 9.45 20.81
C PHE A 87 3.84 8.60 21.01
N ARG A 88 2.88 9.21 21.71
CA ARG A 88 1.56 8.63 21.91
C ARG A 88 0.76 8.80 20.63
N CYS A 89 0.66 7.72 19.88
CA CYS A 89 -0.38 7.56 18.89
C CYS A 89 -1.58 6.94 19.62
N CYS A 90 -2.68 7.71 19.73
CA CYS A 90 -3.85 7.55 20.62
C CYS A 90 -3.72 8.25 21.98
#